data_AF-A0A9E6DVL8-F1
#
_entry.id   AF-A0A9E6DVL8-F1
#
_cell.length_a   1.000
_cell.length_b   1.000
_cell.length_c   1.000
_cell.angle_alpha   90.00
_cell.angle_beta   90.00
_cell.angle_gamma   90.00
#
_symmetry.space_group_name_H-M   'P 1'
#
loop_
_entity.id
_entity.type
_entity.pdbx_description
1 polymer ?
#
loop_
_entity_poly.entity_id
_entity_poly.type
_entity_poly.pdbx_seq_one_letter_code
_entity_poly.pdbx_strand_id
1 'polypeptide(L)'
;MFEIKSIPGLAVARVLLGLFLLTTAMNRFTALDVDYFAKQVATISLPDLPWLSALLGVIQLSVVAALIFPKHKLSHAGLYLYSLMALIPMLMLFTHPVWIDSLGGFPAIGAGQGLIKYLAIVGVSAFIASHYAGHQKLNRFSLKIIWAGVVLVMLWIGGMKFTQFEADGIERLMTTSPLFSWIYDIFSVLHGSYFIGVVELLAVFGLIIGGKYVWARTFGLAVAALTFMATQTFIISLPAYEMSRGLPLLTGSGQFIVKDLVLLAGCILLFAANKSEAK
;
A
#
# COMPACT_ATOMS: atom_id res chain seq x y z
N MET A 1 -28.61 -1.49 12.33
CA MET A 1 -27.37 -2.30 12.26
C MET A 1 -27.39 -3.16 11.00
N PHE A 2 -27.16 -2.58 9.81
CA PHE A 2 -26.81 -3.18 8.51
C PHE A 2 -26.93 -2.05 7.47
N GLU A 3 -25.86 -1.72 6.73
CA GLU A 3 -25.87 -1.43 5.28
C GLU A 3 -24.49 -0.92 4.78
N ILE A 4 -23.63 -1.84 4.30
CA ILE A 4 -22.60 -1.45 3.32
C ILE A 4 -23.29 -1.45 1.96
N LYS A 5 -23.82 -0.30 1.53
CA LYS A 5 -24.21 -0.08 0.13
C LYS A 5 -23.41 1.06 -0.48
N SER A 6 -22.20 0.69 -0.88
CA SER A 6 -21.63 1.17 -2.13
C SER A 6 -20.98 -0.03 -2.81
N ILE A 7 -21.80 -0.79 -3.55
CA ILE A 7 -21.35 -1.81 -4.51
C ILE A 7 -20.21 -1.25 -5.41
N PRO A 8 -20.23 0.04 -5.83
CA PRO A 8 -19.12 0.62 -6.59
C PRO A 8 -17.79 0.62 -5.81
N GLY A 9 -17.77 1.09 -4.56
CA GLY A 9 -16.55 1.19 -3.76
C GLY A 9 -15.89 -0.17 -3.48
N LEU A 10 -16.68 -1.20 -3.18
CA LEU A 10 -16.17 -2.57 -3.02
C LEU A 10 -15.65 -3.14 -4.34
N ALA A 11 -16.35 -2.90 -5.46
CA ALA A 11 -15.90 -3.32 -6.77
C ALA A 11 -14.58 -2.65 -7.17
N VAL A 12 -14.45 -1.33 -6.95
CA VAL A 12 -13.21 -0.58 -7.19
C VAL A 12 -12.08 -1.12 -6.31
N ALA A 13 -12.33 -1.34 -5.01
CA ALA A 13 -11.31 -1.89 -4.12
C ALA A 13 -10.82 -3.29 -4.56
N ARG A 14 -11.73 -4.14 -5.07
CA ARG A 14 -11.36 -5.44 -5.68
C ARG A 14 -10.48 -5.26 -6.90
N VAL A 15 -10.82 -4.35 -7.80
CA VAL A 15 -10.04 -4.07 -9.01
C VAL A 15 -8.66 -3.55 -8.64
N LEU A 16 -8.56 -2.58 -7.73
CA LEU A 16 -7.28 -2.02 -7.29
C LEU A 16 -6.39 -3.07 -6.60
N LEU A 17 -6.95 -3.91 -5.72
CA LEU A 17 -6.21 -5.04 -5.14
C LEU A 17 -5.79 -6.04 -6.22
N GLY A 18 -6.66 -6.36 -7.17
CA GLY A 18 -6.38 -7.26 -8.27
C GLY A 18 -5.26 -6.75 -9.18
N LEU A 19 -5.25 -5.46 -9.51
CA LEU A 19 -4.19 -4.82 -10.30
C LEU A 19 -2.85 -4.86 -9.57
N PHE A 20 -2.83 -4.55 -8.27
CA PHE A 20 -1.63 -4.68 -7.44
C PHE A 20 -1.09 -6.12 -7.44
N LEU A 21 -1.95 -7.11 -7.23
CA LEU A 21 -1.55 -8.51 -7.19
C LEU A 21 -1.05 -8.99 -8.54
N LEU A 22 -1.77 -8.66 -9.63
CA LEU A 22 -1.43 -9.10 -10.98
C LEU A 22 -0.06 -8.56 -11.40
N THR A 23 0.14 -7.24 -11.24
CA THR A 23 1.38 -6.58 -11.67
C THR A 23 2.59 -7.01 -10.85
N THR A 24 2.42 -7.21 -9.53
CA THR A 24 3.51 -7.72 -8.68
C THR A 24 3.77 -9.22 -8.82
N ALA A 25 2.76 -10.01 -9.21
CA ALA A 25 2.93 -11.44 -9.44
C ALA A 25 3.85 -11.73 -10.63
N MET A 26 3.83 -10.89 -11.68
CA MET A 26 4.68 -11.10 -12.86
C MET A 26 6.17 -11.09 -12.50
N ASN A 27 6.58 -10.21 -11.58
CA ASN A 27 7.96 -10.16 -11.08
C ASN A 27 8.41 -11.46 -10.40
N ARG A 28 7.49 -12.21 -9.78
CA ARG A 28 7.79 -13.44 -9.03
C ARG A 28 8.27 -14.60 -9.89
N PHE A 29 8.06 -14.54 -11.19
CA PHE A 29 8.49 -15.56 -12.15
C PHE A 29 9.84 -15.24 -12.81
N THR A 30 10.63 -14.34 -12.22
CA THR A 30 11.90 -13.87 -12.78
C THR A 30 13.09 -14.38 -11.97
N ALA A 31 14.24 -14.57 -12.64
CA ALA A 31 15.48 -14.97 -11.96
C ALA A 31 15.97 -13.92 -10.96
N LEU A 32 15.70 -12.64 -11.22
CA LEU A 32 16.04 -11.54 -10.32
C LEU A 32 15.30 -11.65 -8.99
N ASP A 33 14.01 -11.98 -9.03
CA ASP A 33 13.20 -12.14 -7.82
C ASP A 33 13.55 -13.42 -7.04
N VAL A 34 13.93 -14.49 -7.75
CA VAL A 34 14.51 -15.71 -7.13
C VAL A 34 15.78 -15.40 -6.36
N ASP A 35 16.73 -14.67 -6.98
CA ASP A 35 17.98 -14.26 -6.32
C ASP A 35 17.72 -13.32 -5.12
N TYR A 36 16.76 -12.41 -5.25
CA TYR A 36 16.32 -11.57 -4.14
C TYR A 36 15.85 -12.42 -2.95
N PHE A 37 14.94 -13.37 -3.17
CA PHE A 37 14.44 -14.23 -2.08
C PHE A 37 15.51 -15.15 -1.51
N ALA A 38 16.42 -15.70 -2.34
CA ALA A 38 17.54 -16.51 -1.85
C ALA A 38 18.38 -15.73 -0.84
N LYS A 39 18.65 -14.44 -1.10
CA LYS A 39 19.33 -13.54 -0.15
C LYS A 39 18.52 -13.31 1.13
N GLN A 40 17.21 -13.07 1.03
CA GLN A 40 16.34 -12.85 2.20
C GLN A 40 16.17 -14.11 3.07
N VAL A 41 16.22 -15.30 2.49
CA VAL A 41 16.10 -16.57 3.20
C VAL A 41 17.44 -16.93 3.87
N ALA A 42 18.55 -16.62 3.21
CA ALA A 42 19.89 -16.79 3.76
C ALA A 42 20.15 -15.93 5.02
N THR A 43 19.58 -14.71 5.12
CA THR A 43 19.75 -13.85 6.31
C THR A 43 19.14 -14.45 7.59
N ILE A 44 18.17 -15.37 7.45
CA ILE A 44 17.54 -16.08 8.56
C ILE A 44 18.00 -17.55 8.66
N SER A 45 19.12 -17.90 8.03
CA SER A 45 19.75 -19.23 8.09
C SER A 45 18.86 -20.38 7.59
N LEU A 46 17.92 -20.11 6.69
CA LEU A 46 17.12 -21.12 6.02
C LEU A 46 17.82 -21.61 4.74
N PRO A 47 17.54 -22.85 4.27
CA PRO A 47 18.09 -23.37 3.03
C PRO A 47 17.62 -22.56 1.83
N ASP A 48 18.35 -22.64 0.72
CA ASP A 48 17.92 -22.00 -0.53
C ASP A 48 16.58 -22.61 -1.02
N LEU A 49 15.63 -21.74 -1.34
CA LEU A 49 14.27 -22.10 -1.77
C LEU A 49 13.98 -21.46 -3.13
N PRO A 50 14.57 -21.98 -4.23
CA PRO A 50 14.44 -21.35 -5.55
C PRO A 50 12.99 -21.32 -6.08
N TRP A 51 12.14 -22.22 -5.57
CA TRP A 51 10.72 -22.30 -5.90
C TRP A 51 9.84 -21.32 -5.11
N LEU A 52 10.35 -20.68 -4.04
CA LEU A 52 9.56 -19.84 -3.15
C LEU A 52 8.96 -18.64 -3.88
N SER A 53 9.76 -17.95 -4.68
CA SER A 53 9.31 -16.81 -5.48
C SER A 53 8.15 -17.21 -6.38
N ALA A 54 8.32 -18.27 -7.19
CA ALA A 54 7.28 -18.75 -8.10
C ALA A 54 6.01 -19.18 -7.36
N LEU A 55 6.14 -19.85 -6.20
CA LEU A 55 5.00 -20.21 -5.36
C LEU A 55 4.22 -18.97 -4.90
N LEU A 56 4.91 -17.93 -4.42
CA LEU A 56 4.27 -16.66 -4.06
C LEU A 56 3.56 -16.02 -5.25
N GLY A 57 4.15 -16.08 -6.45
CA GLY A 57 3.52 -15.64 -7.69
C GLY A 57 2.23 -16.40 -8.01
N VAL A 58 2.25 -17.72 -7.92
CA VAL A 58 1.06 -18.56 -8.12
C VAL A 58 -0.03 -18.24 -7.09
N ILE A 59 0.35 -18.07 -5.82
CA ILE A 59 -0.59 -17.65 -4.77
C ILE A 59 -1.22 -16.30 -5.12
N GLN A 60 -0.42 -15.29 -5.50
CA GLN A 60 -0.95 -13.99 -5.92
C GLN A 60 -1.93 -14.11 -7.09
N LEU A 61 -1.61 -14.88 -8.14
CA LEU A 61 -2.49 -15.10 -9.29
C LEU A 61 -3.77 -15.85 -8.91
N SER A 62 -3.70 -16.83 -8.02
CA SER A 62 -4.89 -17.52 -7.50
C SER A 62 -5.81 -16.57 -6.73
N VAL A 63 -5.24 -15.59 -6.01
CA VAL A 63 -6.00 -14.56 -5.30
C VAL A 63 -6.62 -13.56 -6.28
N VAL A 64 -5.94 -13.24 -7.40
CA VAL A 64 -6.55 -12.48 -8.50
C VAL A 64 -7.77 -13.21 -9.05
N ALA A 65 -7.68 -14.52 -9.29
CA ALA A 65 -8.83 -15.32 -9.71
C ALA A 65 -9.95 -15.33 -8.65
N ALA A 66 -9.60 -15.46 -7.37
CA ALA A 66 -10.55 -15.35 -6.25
C ALA A 66 -11.27 -13.99 -6.23
N LEU A 67 -10.57 -12.90 -6.56
CA LEU A 67 -11.13 -11.55 -6.65
C LEU A 67 -12.10 -11.39 -7.82
N ILE A 68 -12.00 -12.18 -8.89
CA ILE A 68 -12.98 -12.20 -9.99
C ILE A 68 -14.27 -12.89 -9.55
N PHE A 69 -14.15 -13.99 -8.81
CA PHE A 69 -15.27 -14.82 -8.34
C PHE A 69 -15.46 -14.77 -6.81
N PRO A 70 -15.71 -13.59 -6.22
CA PRO A 70 -15.55 -13.38 -4.78
C PRO A 70 -16.64 -14.04 -3.93
N LYS A 71 -17.73 -14.54 -4.54
CA LYS A 71 -18.84 -15.19 -3.82
C LYS A 71 -18.54 -16.65 -3.43
N HIS A 72 -17.51 -17.27 -4.02
CA HIS A 72 -17.18 -18.66 -3.72
C HIS A 72 -16.43 -18.79 -2.40
N LYS A 73 -16.73 -19.86 -1.63
CA LYS A 73 -16.05 -20.14 -0.35
C LYS A 73 -14.53 -20.29 -0.50
N LEU A 74 -14.07 -20.89 -1.61
CA LEU A 74 -12.65 -21.01 -1.93
C LEU A 74 -11.99 -19.64 -2.12
N SER A 75 -12.69 -18.69 -2.74
CA SER A 75 -12.21 -17.32 -2.90
C SER A 75 -12.03 -16.61 -1.57
N HIS A 76 -12.97 -16.81 -0.63
CA HIS A 76 -12.85 -16.28 0.73
C HIS A 76 -11.61 -16.85 1.43
N ALA A 77 -11.41 -18.18 1.36
CA ALA A 77 -10.27 -18.85 1.97
C ALA A 77 -8.94 -18.36 1.38
N GLY A 78 -8.84 -18.23 0.06
CA GLY A 78 -7.65 -17.70 -0.61
C GLY A 78 -7.33 -16.26 -0.20
N LEU A 79 -8.34 -15.39 -0.09
CA LEU A 79 -8.15 -14.02 0.38
C LEU A 79 -7.74 -13.93 1.85
N TYR A 80 -8.29 -14.76 2.74
CA TYR A 80 -7.84 -14.82 4.13
C TYR A 80 -6.41 -15.33 4.26
N LEU A 81 -6.06 -16.39 3.52
CA LEU A 81 -4.70 -16.92 3.52
C LEU A 81 -3.72 -15.85 3.03
N TYR A 82 -4.05 -15.16 1.93
CA TYR A 82 -3.24 -14.06 1.44
C TYR A 82 -3.13 -12.91 2.44
N SER A 83 -4.23 -12.55 3.10
CA SER A 83 -4.23 -11.55 4.18
C SER A 83 -3.27 -11.93 5.31
N LEU A 84 -3.19 -13.20 5.70
CA LEU A 84 -2.26 -13.65 6.73
C LEU A 84 -0.81 -13.63 6.21
N MET A 85 -0.59 -14.09 4.99
CA MET A 85 0.74 -14.06 4.36
C MET A 85 1.28 -12.64 4.20
N ALA A 86 0.42 -11.65 3.95
CA ALA A 86 0.79 -10.25 3.87
C ALA A 86 1.37 -9.68 5.19
N LEU A 87 1.22 -10.37 6.33
CA LEU A 87 1.91 -10.01 7.57
C LEU A 87 3.39 -10.42 7.58
N ILE A 88 3.79 -11.41 6.78
CA ILE A 88 5.17 -11.91 6.78
C ILE A 88 6.17 -10.82 6.38
N PRO A 89 5.96 -10.04 5.28
CA PRO A 89 6.83 -8.92 4.97
C PRO A 89 6.91 -7.86 6.07
N MET A 90 5.86 -7.65 6.86
CA MET A 90 5.92 -6.70 7.99
C MET A 90 6.90 -7.13 9.08
N LEU A 91 7.11 -8.45 9.26
CA LEU A 91 8.09 -8.95 10.23
C LEU A 91 9.52 -8.54 9.84
N MET A 92 9.77 -8.23 8.56
CA MET A 92 11.06 -7.72 8.10
C MET A 92 11.40 -6.34 8.67
N LEU A 93 10.43 -5.60 9.23
CA LEU A 93 10.71 -4.35 9.97
C LEU A 93 11.57 -4.58 11.22
N PHE A 94 11.55 -5.80 11.77
CA PHE A 94 12.26 -6.15 13.00
C PHE A 94 13.50 -7.02 12.75
N THR A 95 13.60 -7.65 11.58
CA THR A 95 14.68 -8.60 11.27
C THR A 95 15.69 -8.06 10.26
N HIS A 96 15.33 -7.06 9.46
CA HIS A 96 16.20 -6.48 8.44
C HIS A 96 16.64 -5.06 8.82
N PRO A 97 17.82 -4.61 8.37
CA PRO A 97 18.32 -3.26 8.62
C PRO A 97 17.54 -2.25 7.78
N VAL A 98 16.28 -2.01 8.16
CA VAL A 98 15.38 -1.06 7.52
C VAL A 98 15.48 0.33 8.13
N TRP A 99 15.96 0.42 9.37
CA TRP A 99 16.09 1.64 10.16
C TRP A 99 17.36 2.41 9.77
N ILE A 100 17.25 3.73 9.66
CA ILE A 100 18.36 4.62 9.29
C ILE A 100 18.73 5.48 10.49
N ASP A 101 19.47 4.89 11.43
CA ASP A 101 19.84 5.55 12.69
C ASP A 101 20.71 6.79 12.48
N SER A 102 21.44 6.86 11.37
CA SER A 102 22.34 7.97 11.03
C SER A 102 21.62 9.31 10.79
N LEU A 103 20.31 9.30 10.47
CA LEU A 103 19.56 10.53 10.24
C LEU A 103 19.19 11.26 11.53
N GLY A 104 19.12 10.54 12.67
CA GLY A 104 18.67 11.10 13.94
C GLY A 104 17.23 11.66 13.91
N GLY A 105 16.70 12.00 15.09
CA GLY A 105 15.36 12.62 15.19
C GLY A 105 14.22 11.64 14.91
N PHE A 106 13.50 11.84 13.80
CA PHE A 106 12.36 10.98 13.44
C PHE A 106 12.84 9.55 13.10
N PRO A 107 12.17 8.49 13.57
CA PRO A 107 12.56 7.09 13.27
C PRO A 107 12.46 6.73 11.78
N ALA A 108 13.50 7.07 11.02
CA ALA A 108 13.54 6.91 9.58
C ALA A 108 13.67 5.45 9.17
N ILE A 109 12.88 5.05 8.17
CA ILE A 109 12.91 3.71 7.59
C ILE A 109 13.14 3.79 6.08
N GLY A 110 14.17 3.15 5.56
CA GLY A 110 14.44 3.11 4.11
C GLY A 110 13.48 2.15 3.41
N ALA A 111 13.95 0.91 3.19
CA ALA A 111 13.11 -0.15 2.61
C ALA A 111 11.83 -0.44 3.41
N GLY A 112 11.80 -0.07 4.71
CA GLY A 112 10.66 -0.23 5.59
C GLY A 112 9.39 0.54 5.17
N GLN A 113 9.52 1.62 4.38
CA GLN A 113 8.34 2.35 3.88
C GLN A 113 7.44 1.46 3.02
N GLY A 114 8.01 0.55 2.24
CA GLY A 114 7.24 -0.43 1.47
C GLY A 114 6.59 -1.51 2.34
N LEU A 115 7.21 -1.84 3.49
CA LEU A 115 6.76 -2.88 4.41
C LEU A 115 5.53 -2.44 5.20
N ILE A 116 5.50 -1.20 5.69
CA ILE A 116 4.36 -0.69 6.47
C ILE A 116 3.05 -0.64 5.67
N LYS A 117 3.12 -0.54 4.33
CA LYS A 117 1.94 -0.58 3.44
C LYS A 117 1.21 -1.93 3.50
N TYR A 118 1.89 -3.02 3.89
CA TYR A 118 1.27 -4.34 3.99
C TYR A 118 0.16 -4.40 5.04
N LEU A 119 0.16 -3.54 6.07
CA LEU A 119 -0.95 -3.49 7.03
C LEU A 119 -2.29 -3.15 6.34
N ALA A 120 -2.26 -2.22 5.38
CA ALA A 120 -3.44 -1.91 4.57
C ALA A 120 -3.82 -3.07 3.64
N ILE A 121 -2.83 -3.79 3.08
CA ILE A 121 -3.07 -4.98 2.24
C ILE A 121 -3.80 -6.08 3.03
N VAL A 122 -3.36 -6.35 4.26
CA VAL A 122 -4.02 -7.26 5.20
C VAL A 122 -5.47 -6.82 5.42
N GLY A 123 -5.68 -5.54 5.76
CA GLY A 123 -7.01 -5.00 6.00
C GLY A 123 -7.94 -5.12 4.80
N VAL A 124 -7.50 -4.72 3.60
CA VAL A 124 -8.32 -4.72 2.37
C VAL A 124 -8.67 -6.13 1.93
N SER A 125 -7.70 -7.05 1.91
CA SER A 125 -7.95 -8.45 1.53
C SER A 125 -8.90 -9.16 2.51
N ALA A 126 -8.70 -9.00 3.82
CA ALA A 126 -9.60 -9.53 4.84
C ALA A 126 -11.00 -8.89 4.78
N PHE A 127 -11.10 -7.59 4.48
CA PHE A 127 -12.38 -6.91 4.34
C PHE A 127 -13.19 -7.48 3.18
N ILE A 128 -12.56 -7.65 2.01
CA ILE A 128 -13.23 -8.22 0.83
C ILE A 128 -13.72 -9.63 1.15
N ALA A 129 -12.87 -10.50 1.70
CA ALA A 129 -13.23 -11.87 2.07
C ALA A 129 -14.41 -11.91 3.06
N SER A 130 -14.33 -11.12 4.14
CA SER A 130 -15.34 -11.09 5.19
C SER A 130 -16.65 -10.48 4.76
N HIS A 131 -16.63 -9.51 3.83
CA HIS A 131 -17.84 -8.95 3.24
C HIS A 131 -18.62 -10.00 2.47
N TYR A 132 -17.98 -10.73 1.55
CA TYR A 132 -18.67 -11.77 0.75
C TYR A 132 -19.02 -13.02 1.57
N ALA A 133 -18.25 -13.33 2.62
CA ALA A 133 -18.58 -14.38 3.57
C ALA A 133 -19.72 -14.02 4.55
N GLY A 134 -20.15 -12.75 4.60
CA GLY A 134 -21.15 -12.28 5.56
C GLY A 134 -20.65 -12.16 7.00
N HIS A 135 -19.33 -12.19 7.23
CA HIS A 135 -18.71 -12.15 8.56
C HIS A 135 -18.62 -10.71 9.10
N GLN A 136 -19.71 -10.21 9.67
CA GLN A 136 -19.84 -8.80 10.09
C GLN A 136 -18.80 -8.35 11.13
N LYS A 137 -18.48 -9.19 12.12
CA LYS A 137 -17.46 -8.86 13.14
C LYS A 137 -16.08 -8.67 12.51
N LEU A 138 -15.71 -9.60 11.63
CA LEU A 138 -14.43 -9.57 10.94
C LEU A 138 -14.36 -8.40 9.96
N ASN A 139 -15.45 -8.08 9.27
CA ASN A 139 -15.54 -6.92 8.39
C ASN A 139 -15.22 -5.60 9.13
N ARG A 140 -15.84 -5.35 10.29
CA ARG A 140 -15.54 -4.17 11.11
C ARG A 140 -14.10 -4.15 11.62
N PHE A 141 -13.57 -5.31 11.98
CA PHE A 141 -12.17 -5.43 12.40
C PHE A 141 -11.22 -5.11 11.24
N SER A 142 -11.49 -5.63 10.04
CA SER A 142 -10.72 -5.31 8.83
C SER A 142 -10.74 -3.82 8.50
N LEU A 143 -11.87 -3.12 8.65
CA LEU A 143 -11.92 -1.65 8.49
C LEU A 143 -10.99 -0.92 9.47
N LYS A 144 -10.88 -1.38 10.72
CA LYS A 144 -9.94 -0.81 11.69
C LYS A 144 -8.49 -1.06 11.27
N ILE A 145 -8.18 -2.25 10.75
CA ILE A 145 -6.85 -2.55 10.20
C ILE A 145 -6.53 -1.64 9.01
N ILE A 146 -7.47 -1.44 8.08
CA ILE A 146 -7.30 -0.53 6.94
C ILE A 146 -7.02 0.88 7.43
N TRP A 147 -7.81 1.40 8.38
CA TRP A 147 -7.61 2.72 8.96
C TRP A 147 -6.23 2.85 9.62
N ALA A 148 -5.83 1.85 10.42
CA ALA A 148 -4.52 1.83 11.06
C ALA A 148 -3.39 1.80 10.03
N GLY A 149 -3.54 1.04 8.94
CA GLY A 149 -2.58 1.01 7.83
C GLY A 149 -2.45 2.35 7.11
N VAL A 150 -3.56 3.02 6.81
CA VAL A 150 -3.56 4.35 6.18
C VAL A 150 -2.90 5.38 7.11
N VAL A 151 -3.28 5.41 8.39
CA VAL A 151 -2.68 6.30 9.38
C VAL A 151 -1.18 6.04 9.54
N LEU A 152 -0.78 4.77 9.65
CA LEU A 152 0.61 4.36 9.77
C LEU A 152 1.44 4.87 8.58
N VAL A 153 0.97 4.64 7.36
CA VAL A 153 1.69 5.06 6.14
C VAL A 153 1.80 6.58 6.05
N MET A 154 0.68 7.29 6.23
CA MET A 154 0.66 8.75 6.15
C MET A 154 1.52 9.40 7.25
N LEU A 155 1.52 8.84 8.45
CA LEU A 155 2.32 9.32 9.57
C LEU A 155 3.81 9.07 9.35
N TRP A 156 4.18 7.85 8.95
CA TRP A 156 5.60 7.48 8.86
C TRP A 156 6.27 8.08 7.63
N ILE A 157 5.66 7.92 6.45
CA ILE A 157 6.21 8.49 5.22
C ILE A 157 6.15 10.02 5.28
N GLY A 158 5.06 10.59 5.78
CA GLY A 158 4.94 12.04 5.98
C GLY A 158 5.91 12.61 7.02
N GLY A 159 6.19 11.88 8.09
CA GLY A 159 7.23 12.25 9.06
C GLY A 159 8.64 12.21 8.45
N MET A 160 8.92 11.24 7.58
CA MET A 160 10.21 11.15 6.89
C MET A 160 10.45 12.31 5.91
N LYS A 161 9.39 12.97 5.40
CA LYS A 161 9.52 14.14 4.50
C LYS A 161 10.31 15.29 5.09
N PHE A 162 10.47 15.34 6.42
CA PHE A 162 11.25 16.35 7.12
C PHE A 162 12.76 16.06 7.16
N THR A 163 13.23 15.10 6.36
CA THR A 163 14.65 14.72 6.24
C THR A 163 15.20 15.01 4.85
N GLN A 164 16.52 15.30 4.75
CA GLN A 164 17.18 15.46 3.45
C GLN A 164 17.14 14.16 2.63
N PHE A 165 17.31 13.02 3.30
CA PHE A 165 17.24 11.70 2.67
C PHE A 165 15.95 11.49 1.88
N GLU A 166 14.81 11.84 2.47
CA GLU A 166 13.52 11.69 1.80
C GLU A 166 13.31 12.74 0.70
N ALA A 167 13.82 13.97 0.90
CA ALA A 167 13.76 15.02 -0.11
C ALA A 167 14.51 14.61 -1.39
N ASP A 168 15.74 14.11 -1.24
CA ASP A 168 16.55 13.59 -2.35
C ASP A 168 15.87 12.36 -2.99
N GLY A 169 15.26 11.49 -2.16
CA GLY A 169 14.57 10.28 -2.61
C GLY A 169 13.35 10.54 -3.51
N ILE A 170 12.64 11.64 -3.31
CA ILE A 170 11.47 12.01 -4.13
C ILE A 170 11.73 13.04 -5.21
N GLU A 171 12.91 13.66 -5.23
CA GLU A 171 13.27 14.73 -6.18
C GLU A 171 12.99 14.30 -7.63
N ARG A 172 13.49 13.12 -8.01
CA ARG A 172 13.30 12.57 -9.36
C ARG A 172 11.84 12.27 -9.66
N LEU A 173 11.04 11.84 -8.67
CA LEU A 173 9.62 11.55 -8.87
C LEU A 173 8.86 12.85 -9.20
N MET A 174 9.22 13.93 -8.50
CA MET A 174 8.54 15.22 -8.60
C MET A 174 8.96 16.00 -9.85
N THR A 175 10.25 16.04 -10.17
CA THR A 175 10.78 16.76 -11.35
C THR A 175 10.25 16.22 -12.66
N THR A 176 10.06 14.89 -12.79
CA THR A 176 9.55 14.30 -14.04
C THR A 176 8.03 14.29 -14.14
N SER A 177 7.31 14.57 -13.04
CA SER A 177 5.85 14.47 -13.02
C SER A 177 5.19 15.78 -13.44
N PRO A 178 4.25 15.75 -14.41
CA PRO A 178 3.52 16.94 -14.83
C PRO A 178 2.63 17.52 -13.72
N LEU A 179 2.30 16.75 -12.69
CA LEU A 179 1.49 17.21 -11.55
C LEU A 179 2.31 17.88 -10.45
N PHE A 180 3.62 17.61 -10.37
CA PHE A 180 4.45 18.00 -9.24
C PHE A 180 5.68 18.85 -9.61
N SER A 181 6.04 18.93 -10.88
CA SER A 181 7.24 19.66 -11.33
C SER A 181 7.25 21.13 -10.90
N TRP A 182 6.07 21.78 -10.87
CA TRP A 182 5.90 23.18 -10.46
C TRP A 182 6.30 23.46 -9.01
N ILE A 183 6.32 22.46 -8.12
CA ILE A 183 6.70 22.65 -6.72
C ILE A 183 8.12 23.24 -6.62
N TYR A 184 9.01 22.86 -7.54
CA TYR A 184 10.39 23.32 -7.54
C TYR A 184 10.61 24.68 -8.21
N ASP A 185 9.56 25.26 -8.81
CA ASP A 185 9.58 26.67 -9.21
C ASP A 185 9.38 27.61 -8.01
N ILE A 186 8.81 27.09 -6.91
CA ILE A 186 8.45 27.85 -5.71
C ILE A 186 9.32 27.48 -4.51
N PHE A 187 9.65 26.20 -4.36
CA PHE A 187 10.38 25.63 -3.23
C PHE A 187 11.70 25.00 -3.66
N SER A 188 12.70 24.98 -2.78
CA SER A 188 13.83 24.07 -2.98
C SER A 188 13.41 22.61 -2.79
N VAL A 189 14.24 21.65 -3.21
CA VAL A 189 14.00 20.20 -3.05
C VAL A 189 13.58 19.85 -1.62
N LEU A 190 14.33 20.36 -0.63
CA LEU A 190 14.03 20.14 0.79
C LEU A 190 12.68 20.73 1.22
N HIS A 191 12.40 22.00 0.88
CA HIS A 191 11.17 22.66 1.31
C HIS A 191 9.94 22.11 0.57
N GLY A 192 10.10 21.64 -0.67
CA GLY A 192 9.05 20.93 -1.41
C GLY A 192 8.68 19.61 -0.72
N SER A 193 9.68 18.87 -0.23
CA SER A 193 9.44 17.69 0.61
C SER A 193 8.68 18.06 1.89
N TYR A 194 9.11 19.11 2.60
CA TYR A 194 8.43 19.57 3.82
C TYR A 194 6.97 19.93 3.58
N PHE A 195 6.68 20.62 2.47
CA PHE A 195 5.32 20.97 2.08
C PHE A 195 4.43 19.73 1.94
N ILE A 196 4.92 18.68 1.26
CA ILE A 196 4.20 17.40 1.14
C ILE A 196 4.03 16.75 2.52
N GLY A 197 5.09 16.75 3.35
CA GLY A 197 5.04 16.22 4.72
C GLY A 197 3.96 16.89 5.57
N VAL A 198 3.82 18.21 5.50
CA VAL A 198 2.75 18.94 6.21
C VAL A 198 1.37 18.50 5.73
N VAL A 199 1.16 18.38 4.41
CA VAL A 199 -0.13 17.91 3.86
C VAL A 199 -0.46 16.50 4.37
N GLU A 200 0.51 15.59 4.37
CA GLU A 200 0.33 14.22 4.86
C GLU A 200 0.04 14.17 6.38
N LEU A 201 0.73 14.96 7.19
CA LEU A 201 0.49 15.03 8.63
C LEU A 201 -0.83 15.70 8.99
N LEU A 202 -1.31 16.67 8.20
CA LEU A 202 -2.66 17.23 8.34
C LEU A 202 -3.74 16.16 8.04
N ALA A 203 -3.49 15.27 7.08
CA ALA A 203 -4.37 14.13 6.83
C ALA A 203 -4.44 13.20 8.04
N VAL A 204 -3.29 12.88 8.65
CA VAL A 204 -3.20 12.07 9.88
C VAL A 204 -3.99 12.73 11.01
N PHE A 205 -3.79 14.02 11.22
CA PHE A 205 -4.52 14.78 12.24
C PHE A 205 -6.05 14.68 12.03
N GLY A 206 -6.51 14.87 10.79
CA GLY A 206 -7.91 14.69 10.42
C GLY A 206 -8.43 13.27 10.64
N LEU A 207 -7.63 12.24 10.35
CA LEU A 207 -7.98 10.83 10.56
C LEU A 207 -8.10 10.45 12.04
N ILE A 208 -7.23 11.00 12.90
CA ILE A 208 -7.23 10.74 14.35
C ILE A 208 -8.44 11.42 15.01
N ILE A 209 -8.63 12.72 14.76
CA ILE A 209 -9.74 13.51 15.31
C ILE A 209 -11.08 13.10 14.70
N GLY A 210 -11.03 12.50 13.51
CA GLY A 210 -12.15 11.96 12.76
C GLY A 210 -12.99 10.93 13.51
N GLY A 211 -12.48 10.33 14.59
CA GLY A 211 -13.27 9.47 15.48
C GLY A 211 -14.42 10.22 16.17
N LYS A 212 -14.28 11.53 16.40
CA LYS A 212 -15.31 12.39 17.00
C LYS A 212 -15.99 13.29 15.96
N TYR A 213 -15.27 13.72 14.93
CA TYR A 213 -15.77 14.70 13.96
C TYR A 213 -15.74 14.15 12.53
N VAL A 214 -16.91 13.84 11.98
CA VAL A 214 -17.07 13.23 10.65
C VAL A 214 -16.45 14.08 9.54
N TRP A 215 -16.52 15.41 9.64
CA TRP A 215 -15.91 16.33 8.67
C TRP A 215 -14.37 16.17 8.65
N ALA A 216 -13.73 16.06 9.81
CA ALA A 216 -12.29 15.87 9.93
C ALA A 216 -11.85 14.52 9.37
N ARG A 217 -12.62 13.46 9.64
CA ARG A 217 -12.40 12.13 9.05
C ARG A 217 -12.47 12.18 7.52
N THR A 218 -13.47 12.87 7.00
CA THR A 218 -13.71 13.00 5.56
C THR A 218 -12.58 13.77 4.89
N PHE A 219 -12.14 14.87 5.50
CA PHE A 219 -10.98 15.64 5.08
C PHE A 219 -9.70 14.78 5.08
N GLY A 220 -9.39 14.12 6.19
CA GLY A 220 -8.18 13.28 6.29
C GLY A 220 -8.16 12.12 5.28
N LEU A 221 -9.31 11.45 5.09
CA LEU A 221 -9.44 10.42 4.06
C LEU A 221 -9.31 10.98 2.64
N ALA A 222 -9.80 12.20 2.38
CA ALA A 222 -9.74 12.81 1.06
C ALA A 222 -8.31 13.17 0.70
N VAL A 223 -7.57 13.79 1.63
CA VAL A 223 -6.15 14.11 1.45
C VAL A 223 -5.34 12.83 1.24
N ALA A 224 -5.52 11.80 2.08
CA ALA A 224 -4.83 10.52 1.91
C ALA A 224 -5.14 9.86 0.55
N ALA A 225 -6.41 9.81 0.14
CA ALA A 225 -6.79 9.26 -1.15
C ALA A 225 -6.17 10.04 -2.33
N LEU A 226 -6.13 11.37 -2.24
CA LEU A 226 -5.48 12.21 -3.24
C LEU A 226 -3.97 11.97 -3.29
N THR A 227 -3.30 11.81 -2.14
CA THR A 227 -1.88 11.45 -2.08
C THR A 227 -1.63 10.12 -2.79
N PHE A 228 -2.36 9.06 -2.46
CA PHE A 228 -2.17 7.75 -3.10
C PHE A 228 -2.54 7.74 -4.59
N MET A 229 -3.51 8.57 -5.00
CA MET A 229 -3.86 8.73 -6.41
C MET A 229 -2.75 9.48 -7.16
N ALA A 230 -2.22 10.54 -6.57
CA ALA A 230 -1.08 11.28 -7.08
C ALA A 230 0.14 10.38 -7.26
N THR A 231 0.47 9.52 -6.30
CA THR A 231 1.62 8.61 -6.43
C THR A 231 1.47 7.65 -7.60
N GLN A 232 0.25 7.22 -7.95
CA GLN A 232 0.02 6.38 -9.13
C GLN A 232 0.41 7.06 -10.44
N THR A 233 0.32 8.39 -10.51
CA THR A 233 0.66 9.12 -11.73
C THR A 233 2.15 9.02 -12.08
N PHE A 234 3.00 8.73 -11.09
CA PHE A 234 4.43 8.49 -11.30
C PHE A 234 4.73 7.25 -12.15
N ILE A 235 3.79 6.32 -12.32
CA ILE A 235 3.95 5.19 -13.25
C ILE A 235 4.10 5.69 -14.69
N ILE A 236 3.51 6.84 -15.02
CA ILE A 236 3.54 7.42 -16.37
C ILE A 236 4.83 8.22 -16.59
N SER A 237 5.34 8.90 -15.56
CA SER A 237 6.49 9.80 -15.66
C SER A 237 7.85 9.17 -15.38
N LEU A 238 7.88 7.89 -15.00
CA LEU A 238 9.11 7.18 -14.63
C LEU A 238 9.19 5.81 -15.31
N PRO A 239 10.40 5.23 -15.42
CA PRO A 239 10.57 3.83 -15.79
C PRO A 239 10.11 2.92 -14.62
N ALA A 240 8.81 2.91 -14.35
CA ALA A 240 8.17 2.05 -13.35
C ALA A 240 8.06 0.60 -13.83
N TYR A 241 8.22 0.37 -15.13
CA TYR A 241 8.24 -0.94 -15.76
C TYR A 241 9.42 -1.10 -16.70
N GLU A 242 9.92 -2.33 -16.79
CA GLU A 242 10.90 -2.77 -17.79
C GLU A 242 10.26 -3.89 -18.61
N MET A 243 10.42 -3.83 -19.94
CA MET A 243 9.90 -4.87 -20.82
C MET A 243 10.87 -6.04 -20.84
N SER A 244 10.49 -7.17 -20.24
CA SER A 244 11.28 -8.40 -20.27
C SER A 244 10.44 -9.54 -20.82
N ARG A 245 10.95 -10.20 -21.87
CA ARG A 245 10.25 -11.30 -22.58
C ARG A 245 8.81 -10.94 -23.02
N GLY A 246 8.58 -9.68 -23.39
CA GLY A 246 7.28 -9.20 -23.86
C GLY A 246 6.25 -8.91 -22.77
N LEU A 247 6.62 -9.03 -21.48
CA LEU A 247 5.76 -8.67 -20.35
C LEU A 247 6.33 -7.44 -19.61
N PRO A 248 5.47 -6.48 -19.20
CA PRO A 248 5.90 -5.36 -18.36
C PRO A 248 6.16 -5.85 -16.93
N LEU A 249 7.42 -5.83 -16.52
CA LEU A 249 7.84 -6.14 -15.14
C LEU A 249 8.06 -4.87 -14.36
N LEU A 250 7.62 -4.83 -13.10
CA LEU A 250 7.81 -3.65 -12.26
C LEU A 250 9.28 -3.49 -11.84
N THR A 251 9.80 -2.28 -11.93
CA THR A 251 11.08 -1.93 -11.26
C THR A 251 10.87 -1.83 -9.75
N GLY A 252 11.94 -1.68 -8.97
CA GLY A 252 11.82 -1.48 -7.51
C GLY A 252 10.90 -0.30 -7.15
N SER A 253 11.05 0.83 -7.84
CA SER A 253 10.17 2.00 -7.71
C SER A 253 8.74 1.70 -8.13
N GLY A 254 8.54 0.95 -9.24
CA GLY A 254 7.22 0.49 -9.66
C GLY A 254 6.52 -0.34 -8.60
N GLN A 255 7.22 -1.28 -7.97
CA GLN A 255 6.68 -2.10 -6.88
C GLN A 255 6.31 -1.28 -5.63
N PHE A 256 7.00 -0.18 -5.37
CA PHE A 256 6.66 0.74 -4.27
C PHE A 256 5.39 1.55 -4.58
N ILE A 257 5.27 2.06 -5.82
CA ILE A 257 4.14 2.87 -6.27
C ILE A 257 2.87 2.04 -6.32
N VAL A 258 2.90 0.86 -6.93
CA VAL A 258 1.70 0.02 -7.12
C VAL A 258 1.06 -0.42 -5.78
N LYS A 259 1.83 -0.49 -4.69
CA LYS A 259 1.26 -0.75 -3.33
C LYS A 259 0.27 0.34 -2.89
N ASP A 260 0.41 1.56 -3.39
CA ASP A 260 -0.51 2.65 -3.05
C ASP A 260 -1.90 2.47 -3.68
N LEU A 261 -2.07 1.62 -4.70
CA LEU A 261 -3.39 1.21 -5.18
C LEU A 261 -4.21 0.57 -4.06
N VAL A 262 -3.58 -0.20 -3.18
CA VAL A 262 -4.26 -0.88 -2.08
C VAL A 262 -4.58 0.09 -0.95
N LEU A 263 -3.72 1.08 -0.71
CA LEU A 263 -4.01 2.17 0.23
C LEU A 263 -5.16 3.06 -0.26
N LEU A 264 -5.21 3.35 -1.57
CA LEU A 264 -6.34 4.02 -2.21
C LEU A 264 -7.62 3.18 -2.09
N ALA A 265 -7.54 1.87 -2.34
CA ALA A 265 -8.65 0.94 -2.11
C ALA A 265 -9.14 1.00 -0.66
N GLY A 266 -8.21 1.04 0.29
CA GLY A 266 -8.50 1.23 1.71
C GLY A 266 -9.26 2.52 2.00
N CYS A 267 -8.81 3.65 1.46
CA CYS A 267 -9.50 4.93 1.60
C CYS A 267 -10.93 4.88 1.04
N ILE A 268 -11.12 4.28 -0.14
CA ILE A 268 -12.44 4.10 -0.77
C ILE A 268 -13.37 3.26 0.11
N LEU A 269 -12.87 2.16 0.69
CA LEU A 269 -13.63 1.32 1.61
C LEU A 269 -14.01 2.06 2.90
N LEU A 270 -13.07 2.83 3.46
CA LEU A 270 -13.33 3.65 4.65
C LEU A 270 -14.37 4.75 4.38
N PHE A 271 -14.32 5.40 3.21
CA PHE A 271 -15.34 6.35 2.78
C PHE A 271 -16.71 5.71 2.62
N ALA A 272 -16.78 4.54 1.98
CA ALA A 272 -18.03 3.81 1.79
C ALA A 272 -18.65 3.38 3.14
N ALA A 273 -17.83 3.02 4.12
CA ALA A 273 -18.28 2.68 5.46
C ALA A 273 -18.79 3.91 6.23
N ASN A 274 -18.14 5.07 6.10
CA ASN A 274 -18.51 6.30 6.82
C ASN A 274 -19.91 6.80 6.47
N LYS A 275 -20.35 6.68 5.21
CA LYS A 275 -21.71 7.05 4.78
C LYS A 275 -22.82 6.19 5.39
N SER A 276 -22.50 4.99 5.88
CA SER A 276 -23.48 4.11 6.54
C SER A 276 -23.76 4.51 7.99
N GLU A 277 -22.87 5.26 8.64
CA GLU A 277 -23.02 5.68 10.05
C GLU A 277 -23.75 7.03 10.19
N ALA A 278 -23.87 7.79 9.10
CA ALA A 278 -24.48 9.13 9.07
C ALA A 278 -25.98 9.14 8.65
N LYS A 279 -26.62 7.97 8.56
CA LYS A 279 -28.07 7.79 8.35
C LYS A 279 -28.67 7.10 9.56
#